data_AF-A0A2V9ETI0-F1
#
_entry.id   AF-A0A2V9ETI0-F1
#
_cell.length_a   1.000
_cell.length_b   1.000
_cell.length_c   1.000
_cell.angle_alpha   90.00
_cell.angle_beta   90.00
_cell.angle_gamma   90.00
#
_symmetry.space_group_name_H-M   'P 1'
#
loop_
_entity.id
_entity.type
_entity.pdbx_description
1 polymer ?
#
loop_
_entity_poly.entity_id
_entity_poly.type
_entity_poly.pdbx_seq_one_letter_code
_entity_poly.pdbx_strand_id
1 'polypeptide(L)' 'MKEKTSVTLSKDVLKDVDRLAGSKYSRSAFIERVLRRYLRDRAKAALEARDLERLNSGADRLNREAAEILEYQASEE' A
#
# COMPACT_ATOMS: atom_id res chain seq x y z
N MET A 1 -10.25 12.17 -19.85
CA MET A 1 -9.83 13.57 -20.16
C MET A 1 -8.96 14.07 -19.01
N LYS A 2 -8.10 15.08 -19.23
CA LYS A 2 -7.23 15.66 -18.18
C LYS A 2 -7.67 17.09 -17.91
N GLU A 3 -7.84 17.44 -16.64
CA GLU A 3 -8.15 18.79 -16.20
C GLU A 3 -6.86 19.54 -15.82
N LYS A 4 -6.80 20.84 -16.10
CA LYS A 4 -5.68 21.69 -15.69
C LYS A 4 -5.88 22.10 -14.23
N THR A 5 -4.85 21.88 -13.41
CA THR A 5 -4.85 22.28 -12.01
C THR A 5 -3.56 23.04 -11.71
N SER A 6 -3.69 24.21 -11.06
CA SER A 6 -2.54 24.96 -10.54
C SER A 6 -2.24 24.48 -9.14
N VAL A 7 -0.98 24.10 -8.90
CA VAL A 7 -0.49 23.66 -7.59
C VAL A 7 0.75 24.46 -7.23
N THR A 8 0.79 24.95 -5.99
CA THR A 8 1.97 25.62 -5.45
C THR A 8 2.96 24.56 -4.98
N LEU A 9 4.19 24.62 -5.51
CA LEU A 9 5.28 23.73 -5.15
C LEU A 9 6.49 24.59 -4.76
N SER A 10 7.30 24.09 -3.84
CA SER A 10 8.54 24.74 -3.47
C SER A 10 9.55 24.71 -4.63
N LYS A 11 10.48 25.66 -4.63
CA LYS A 11 11.44 25.84 -5.75
C LYS A 11 12.37 24.64 -5.90
N ASP A 12 12.77 24.03 -4.80
CA ASP A 12 13.58 22.81 -4.74
C ASP A 12 12.84 21.62 -5.36
N VAL A 13 11.57 21.40 -4.99
CA VAL A 13 10.75 20.34 -5.57
C VAL A 13 10.58 20.52 -7.08
N LEU A 14 10.35 21.75 -7.55
CA LEU A 14 10.26 22.03 -8.99
C LEU A 14 11.56 21.71 -9.73
N LYS A 15 12.72 22.03 -9.15
CA LYS A 15 14.04 21.70 -9.73
C LYS A 15 14.25 20.19 -9.83
N ASP A 16 13.86 19.44 -8.82
CA ASP A 16 14.00 17.99 -8.83
C ASP A 16 13.04 17.33 -9.82
N VAL A 17 11.81 17.86 -9.93
CA VAL A 17 10.85 17.43 -10.96
C VAL A 17 11.43 17.69 -12.36
N ASP A 18 12.04 18.85 -12.60
CA ASP A 18 12.70 19.16 -13.87
C ASP A 18 13.84 18.20 -14.20
N ARG A 19 14.69 17.94 -13.21
CA ARG A 19 15.82 17.00 -13.36
C ARG A 19 15.33 15.59 -13.71
N LEU A 20 14.27 15.12 -13.05
CA LEU A 20 13.73 13.77 -13.21
C LEU A 20 12.84 13.61 -14.46
N ALA A 21 12.10 14.64 -14.84
CA ALA A 21 11.31 14.64 -16.07
C ALA A 21 12.23 14.68 -17.31
N GLY A 22 13.36 15.39 -17.21
CA GLY A 22 14.32 15.56 -18.30
C GLY A 22 13.69 16.21 -19.53
N SER A 23 14.25 15.95 -20.71
CA SER A 23 13.71 16.44 -21.99
C SER A 23 12.58 15.58 -22.57
N LYS A 24 12.34 14.39 -21.99
CA LYS A 24 11.41 13.39 -22.54
C LYS A 24 9.96 13.59 -22.09
N TYR A 25 9.72 14.19 -20.93
CA TYR A 25 8.39 14.31 -20.34
C TYR A 25 8.13 15.73 -19.85
N SER A 26 6.89 16.20 -19.98
CA SER A 26 6.48 17.44 -19.33
C SER A 26 6.42 17.25 -17.80
N ARG A 27 6.61 18.34 -17.03
CA ARG A 27 6.39 18.35 -15.58
C ARG A 27 5.04 17.75 -15.20
N SER A 28 3.98 18.12 -15.92
CA SER A 28 2.63 17.61 -15.68
C SER A 28 2.51 16.10 -15.93
N ALA A 29 3.18 15.55 -16.95
CA ALA A 29 3.19 14.12 -17.20
C ALA A 29 3.97 13.36 -16.12
N PHE A 30 5.09 13.91 -15.66
CA PHE A 30 5.87 13.33 -14.56
C PHE A 30 5.08 13.32 -13.26
N ILE A 31 4.50 14.46 -12.87
CA ILE A 31 3.67 14.61 -11.67
C ILE A 31 2.49 13.64 -11.71
N GLU A 32 1.77 13.56 -12.83
CA GLU A 32 0.65 12.62 -13.01
C GLU A 32 1.09 11.16 -12.81
N ARG A 33 2.25 10.78 -13.35
CA ARG A 33 2.78 9.41 -13.20
C ARG A 33 3.07 9.07 -11.75
N VAL A 34 3.70 9.99 -11.02
CA VAL A 34 4.03 9.82 -9.60
C VAL A 34 2.75 9.73 -8.77
N LEU A 35 1.79 10.64 -8.99
CA LEU A 35 0.51 10.64 -8.27
C LEU A 35 -0.28 9.37 -8.52
N ARG A 36 -0.37 8.89 -9.77
CA ARG A 36 -1.04 7.62 -10.09
C ARG A 36 -0.41 6.44 -9.37
N ARG A 37 0.92 6.39 -9.33
CA ARG A 37 1.63 5.33 -8.60
C ARG A 37 1.32 5.40 -7.11
N TYR A 38 1.48 6.58 -6.51
CA TYR A 38 1.22 6.80 -5.10
C TYR A 38 -0.21 6.41 -4.70
N LEU A 39 -1.23 6.83 -5.46
CA LEU A 39 -2.62 6.49 -5.18
C LEU A 39 -2.91 4.99 -5.31
N ARG A 40 -2.34 4.32 -6.32
CA ARG A 40 -2.46 2.86 -6.45
C ARG A 40 -1.80 2.12 -5.30
N ASP A 41 -0.58 2.51 -4.95
CA ASP A 41 0.18 1.90 -3.88
C ASP A 41 -0.55 2.08 -2.54
N ARG A 42 -1.16 3.26 -2.31
CA ARG A 42 -1.97 3.52 -1.12
C ARG A 42 -3.25 2.70 -1.07
N ALA A 43 -3.95 2.56 -2.20
CA ALA A 43 -5.14 1.72 -2.29
C ALA A 43 -4.80 0.23 -2.05
N LYS A 44 -3.69 -0.24 -2.61
CA LYS A 44 -3.19 -1.61 -2.40
C LYS A 44 -2.84 -1.85 -0.95
N ALA A 45 -2.09 -0.95 -0.31
CA ALA A 45 -1.72 -1.08 1.09
C ALA A 45 -2.94 -1.10 2.02
N ALA A 46 -3.98 -0.32 1.73
CA ALA A 46 -5.22 -0.34 2.49
C ALA A 46 -5.98 -1.68 2.36
N LEU A 47 -5.93 -2.31 1.18
CA LEU A 47 -6.48 -3.64 0.97
C LEU A 47 -5.65 -4.72 1.69
N GLU A 48 -4.33 -4.68 1.52
CA GLU A 48 -3.39 -5.63 2.14
C GLU A 48 -3.48 -5.60 3.67
N ALA A 49 -3.67 -4.43 4.28
CA ALA A 49 -3.87 -4.31 5.72
C ALA A 49 -5.13 -5.05 6.22
N ARG A 50 -6.23 -4.98 5.45
CA ARG A 50 -7.48 -5.69 5.78
C ARG A 50 -7.34 -7.20 5.59
N ASP A 51 -6.64 -7.61 4.55
CA ASP A 51 -6.41 -9.03 4.29
C ASP A 51 -5.47 -9.64 5.32
N LEU A 52 -4.45 -8.90 5.77
CA LEU A 52 -3.57 -9.32 6.87
C LEU A 52 -4.33 -9.53 8.17
N GLU A 53 -5.27 -8.63 8.51
CA GLU A 53 -6.13 -8.78 9.68
C GLU A 53 -6.96 -10.07 9.63
N ARG A 54 -7.54 -10.38 8.46
CA ARG A 54 -8.27 -11.63 8.25
C ARG A 54 -7.38 -12.86 8.40
N LEU A 55 -6.19 -12.86 7.79
CA LEU A 55 -5.24 -13.96 7.91
C LEU A 55 -4.86 -14.22 9.38
N ASN A 56 -4.55 -13.16 10.13
CA ASN A 56 -4.22 -13.28 11.55
C ASN A 56 -5.40 -13.83 12.36
N SER A 57 -6.62 -13.35 12.13
CA SER A 57 -7.81 -13.88 12.80
C SER A 57 -8.04 -15.38 12.53
N GLY A 58 -7.73 -15.82 11.30
CA GLY A 58 -7.80 -17.23 10.91
C GLY A 58 -6.72 -18.07 11.59
N ALA A 59 -5.49 -17.55 11.67
CA ALA A 59 -4.39 -18.19 12.38
C ALA A 59 -4.69 -18.33 13.87
N ASP A 60 -5.23 -17.29 14.51
CA ASP A 60 -5.62 -17.33 15.93
C ASP A 60 -6.69 -18.40 16.20
N ARG A 61 -7.67 -18.54 15.29
CA ARG A 61 -8.69 -19.59 15.39
C ARG A 61 -8.06 -20.97 15.27
N LEU A 62 -7.25 -21.21 14.24
CA LEU A 62 -6.60 -22.51 14.03
C LEU A 62 -5.65 -22.88 15.17
N ASN A 63 -4.93 -21.91 15.74
CA ASN A 63 -4.06 -22.13 16.89
C ASN A 63 -4.84 -22.54 18.13
N ARG A 64 -6.02 -21.95 18.37
CA ARG A 64 -6.92 -22.39 19.45
C ARG A 64 -7.43 -23.80 19.24
N GLU A 65 -7.93 -24.10 18.04
CA GLU A 65 -8.40 -25.46 17.69
C GLU A 65 -7.30 -26.50 17.87
N ALA A 66 -6.06 -26.18 17.45
CA ALA A 66 -4.91 -27.07 17.64
C ALA A 66 -4.57 -27.27 19.13
N ALA A 67 -4.60 -26.19 19.92
CA ALA A 67 -4.35 -26.27 21.36
C ALA A 67 -5.40 -27.14 22.08
N GLU A 68 -6.69 -26.99 21.72
CA GLU A 68 -7.77 -27.81 22.26
C GLU A 68 -7.59 -29.31 21.94
N ILE A 69 -7.17 -29.63 20.71
CA ILE A 69 -6.89 -31.03 20.33
C ILE A 69 -5.72 -31.60 21.12
N LEU A 70 -4.64 -30.81 21.29
CA LEU A 70 -3.48 -31.24 22.07
C LEU A 70 -3.83 -31.46 23.55
N GLU A 71 -4.68 -30.61 24.11
CA GLU A 71 -5.18 -30.76 25.49
C GLU A 71 -6.02 -32.02 25.64
N TYR A 72 -6.93 -32.30 24.69
CA TYR A 72 -7.72 -33.53 24.67
C TYR A 72 -6.81 -34.77 24.62
N GLN A 73 -5.79 -34.77 23.75
CA GLN A 73 -4.83 -35.88 23.65
C GLN A 73 -4.04 -36.09 24.95
N ALA A 74 -3.60 -35.02 25.61
CA ALA A 74 -2.87 -35.10 26.87
C ALA A 74 -3.75 -35.55 28.05
N SER A 75 -5.07 -35.36 27.97
CA SER A 75 -6.02 -35.78 29.00
C SER A 75 -6.51 -37.24 28.88
N GLU A 76 -6.24 -37.90 27.75
CA GLU A 76 -6.62 -39.29 27.49
C GLU A 76 -5.46 -40.30 27.77
N GLU A 77 -4.33 -39.82 28.29
CA GLU A 77 -3.20 -40.60 28.85
C GLU A 77 -3.21 -40.58 30.39
#